data_AF-A0A6J6MYB1-F1
#
_entry.id   AF-A0A6J6MYB1-F1
#
_cell.length_a   1.000
_cell.length_b   1.000
_cell.length_c   1.000
_cell.angle_alpha   90.00
_cell.angle_beta   90.00
_cell.angle_gamma   90.00
#
_symmetry.space_group_name_H-M   'P 1'
#
loop_
_entity.id
_entity.type
_entity.pdbx_description
1 polymer ?
#
loop_
_entity_poly.entity_id
_entity_poly.type
_entity_poly.pdbx_seq_one_letter_code
_entity_poly.pdbx_strand_id
1 'polypeptide(L)'
;MIIWVAVFVLATIGFLDDFLKVQRQHNRGIFWKKKGYITFGICIVLTWWLHAATGVSETLSFTRSDLPGITFTWPLFVIWTALMVWGTANAVNITDGLDGLAAGSATFGFVAFTVIGYWAFRNPHLYHSVINPLDLAVLSAALGGACGGFLWWNAAPARIFMGDVGALGIGTALGLLAVTTNTHLLLPIICGINVFEAGSVAVQMGVFKASGRKKRLLLNSPIHHHFEQLGWPETTVIIRFWIISAICVATAIAIFIADFTDMQNLARLRR
;
A
#
# COMPACT_ATOMS: atom_id res chain seq x y z
N MET A 1 11.96 -13.86 -1.16
CA MET A 1 13.23 -13.24 -0.69
C MET A 1 13.31 -11.74 -1.01
N ILE A 2 13.14 -11.33 -2.29
CA ILE A 2 13.30 -9.91 -2.69
C ILE A 2 12.34 -8.97 -1.95
N ILE A 3 11.07 -9.37 -1.76
CA ILE A 3 10.10 -8.56 -0.99
C ILE A 3 10.60 -8.32 0.44
N TRP A 4 11.12 -9.34 1.12
CA TRP A 4 11.70 -9.17 2.46
C TRP A 4 12.85 -8.17 2.46
N VAL A 5 13.79 -8.29 1.52
CA VAL A 5 14.91 -7.35 1.42
C VAL A 5 14.41 -5.93 1.20
N ALA A 6 13.44 -5.73 0.30
CA ALA A 6 12.84 -4.42 0.07
C ALA A 6 12.18 -3.83 1.33
N VAL A 7 11.39 -4.64 2.04
CA VAL A 7 10.77 -4.24 3.31
C VAL A 7 11.83 -3.85 4.33
N PHE A 8 12.88 -4.66 4.51
CA PHE A 8 13.97 -4.37 5.44
C PHE A 8 14.73 -3.09 5.06
N VAL A 9 15.02 -2.87 3.78
CA VAL A 9 15.72 -1.66 3.31
C VAL A 9 14.89 -0.41 3.62
N LEU A 10 13.60 -0.40 3.29
CA LEU A 10 12.74 0.75 3.54
C LEU A 10 12.46 0.95 5.03
N ALA A 11 12.28 -0.13 5.79
CA ALA A 11 12.16 -0.08 7.25
C ALA A 11 13.44 0.47 7.90
N THR A 12 14.62 0.13 7.37
CA THR A 12 15.90 0.69 7.85
C THR A 12 16.00 2.18 7.59
N ILE A 13 15.54 2.67 6.43
CA ILE A 13 15.45 4.12 6.17
C ILE A 13 14.49 4.79 7.16
N GLY A 14 13.35 4.17 7.45
CA GLY A 14 12.42 4.63 8.48
C GLY A 14 13.06 4.67 9.86
N PHE A 15 13.79 3.61 10.23
CA PHE A 15 14.50 3.50 11.51
C PHE A 15 15.53 4.60 11.67
N LEU A 16 16.33 4.85 10.64
CA LEU A 16 17.30 5.93 10.66
C LEU A 16 16.57 7.27 10.88
N ASP A 17 15.49 7.54 10.14
CA ASP A 17 14.74 8.79 10.28
C ASP A 17 14.17 8.96 11.70
N ASP A 18 13.55 7.93 12.26
CA ASP A 18 12.98 7.95 13.61
C ASP A 18 14.06 8.07 14.70
N PHE A 19 15.14 7.30 14.60
CA PHE A 19 16.27 7.37 15.51
C PHE A 19 16.86 8.79 15.55
N LEU A 20 17.00 9.41 14.39
CA LEU A 20 17.55 10.76 14.26
C LEU A 20 16.62 11.85 14.78
N LYS A 21 15.29 11.70 14.62
CA LYS A 21 14.30 12.60 15.23
C LYS A 21 14.39 12.55 16.76
N VAL A 22 14.50 11.35 17.33
CA VAL A 22 14.62 11.14 18.78
C VAL A 22 15.94 11.70 19.31
N GLN A 23 17.06 11.33 18.70
CA GLN A 23 18.39 11.75 19.18
C GLN A 23 18.58 13.28 19.14
N ARG A 24 18.01 13.94 18.13
CA ARG A 24 18.19 15.39 17.94
C ARG A 24 17.14 16.24 18.64
N GLN A 25 16.14 15.64 19.29
CA GLN A 25 14.98 16.32 19.90
C GLN A 25 14.34 17.38 18.99
N HIS A 26 14.42 17.15 17.68
CA HIS A 26 13.95 18.09 16.68
C HIS A 26 13.10 17.31 15.68
N ASN A 27 11.88 17.80 15.41
CA ASN A 27 10.91 17.16 14.51
C ASN A 27 11.36 17.06 13.04
N ARG A 28 12.63 17.34 12.72
CA ARG A 28 13.19 17.22 11.37
C ARG A 28 14.30 16.18 11.37
N GLY A 29 13.98 14.97 10.92
CA GLY A 29 14.99 13.95 10.60
C GLY A 29 15.92 14.39 9.47
N ILE A 30 17.06 13.70 9.31
CA ILE A 30 18.23 14.14 8.53
C ILE A 30 17.91 14.55 7.07
N PHE A 31 16.81 14.07 6.49
CA PHE A 31 16.49 14.28 5.08
C PHE A 31 15.06 14.78 4.81
N TRP A 32 14.41 15.59 5.66
CA TRP A 32 12.99 15.96 5.43
C TRP A 32 12.65 16.45 3.99
N LYS A 33 13.58 17.14 3.30
CA LYS A 33 13.43 17.54 1.89
C LYS A 33 13.85 16.48 0.85
N LYS A 34 14.73 15.54 1.23
CA LYS A 34 15.36 14.57 0.33
C LYS A 34 14.85 13.13 0.49
N LYS A 35 14.18 12.82 1.60
CA LYS A 35 13.70 11.47 1.96
C LYS A 35 12.83 10.88 0.87
N GLY A 36 11.91 11.66 0.32
CA GLY A 36 11.06 11.24 -0.81
C GLY A 36 11.88 10.81 -2.02
N TYR A 37 12.88 11.61 -2.44
CA TYR A 37 13.74 11.27 -3.57
C TYR A 37 14.64 10.05 -3.30
N ILE A 38 15.18 9.93 -2.08
CA ILE A 38 16.02 8.78 -1.69
C ILE A 38 15.20 7.49 -1.71
N THR A 39 14.04 7.48 -1.05
CA THR A 39 13.14 6.32 -1.02
C THR A 39 12.62 5.96 -2.41
N PHE A 40 12.36 6.95 -3.28
CA PHE A 40 11.97 6.70 -4.67
C PHE A 40 13.11 6.05 -5.47
N GLY A 41 14.34 6.58 -5.36
CA GLY A 41 15.51 5.97 -6.01
C GLY A 41 15.76 4.54 -5.54
N ILE A 42 15.58 4.26 -4.25
CA ILE A 42 15.65 2.89 -3.71
C ILE A 42 14.55 2.01 -4.32
N CYS A 43 13.32 2.50 -4.43
CA CYS A 43 12.23 1.75 -5.04
C CYS A 43 12.53 1.40 -6.51
N ILE A 44 13.15 2.30 -7.28
CA ILE A 44 13.60 2.03 -8.66
C ILE A 44 14.58 0.85 -8.69
N VAL A 45 15.60 0.87 -7.83
CA VAL A 45 16.60 -0.22 -7.79
C VAL A 45 15.96 -1.54 -7.37
N LEU A 46 15.04 -1.52 -6.40
CA LEU A 46 14.37 -2.71 -5.89
C LEU A 46 13.41 -3.32 -6.92
N THR A 47 12.60 -2.50 -7.60
CA THR A 47 11.67 -3.01 -8.62
C THR A 47 12.39 -3.43 -9.90
N TRP A 48 13.48 -2.76 -10.25
CA TRP A 48 14.41 -3.22 -11.28
C TRP A 48 14.97 -4.61 -10.95
N TRP A 49 15.50 -4.78 -9.73
CA TRP A 49 16.05 -6.06 -9.29
C TRP A 49 14.99 -7.16 -9.23
N LEU A 50 13.79 -6.85 -8.72
CA LEU A 50 12.65 -7.76 -8.73
C LEU A 50 12.37 -8.26 -10.15
N HIS A 51 12.15 -7.32 -11.08
CA HIS A 51 11.83 -7.66 -12.45
C HIS A 51 12.97 -8.46 -13.12
N ALA A 52 14.22 -8.03 -12.98
CA ALA A 52 15.38 -8.72 -13.58
C ALA A 52 15.60 -10.13 -13.03
N ALA A 53 15.27 -10.38 -11.74
CA ALA A 53 15.50 -11.67 -11.10
C ALA A 53 14.34 -12.66 -11.30
N THR A 54 13.11 -12.18 -11.47
CA THR A 54 11.93 -13.06 -11.50
C THR A 54 11.21 -13.08 -12.84
N GLY A 55 11.37 -12.05 -13.68
CA GLY A 55 10.61 -11.92 -14.93
C GLY A 55 9.11 -11.66 -14.69
N VAL A 56 8.76 -10.87 -13.67
CA VAL A 56 7.37 -10.41 -13.48
C VAL A 56 6.86 -9.74 -14.76
N SER A 57 5.61 -10.03 -15.12
CA SER A 57 4.96 -9.50 -16.32
C SER A 57 5.08 -7.98 -16.43
N GLU A 58 5.52 -7.49 -17.59
CA GLU A 58 5.67 -6.06 -17.88
C GLU A 58 4.33 -5.38 -18.22
N THR A 59 3.20 -6.04 -17.97
CA THR A 59 1.87 -5.56 -18.34
C THR A 59 1.22 -4.75 -17.22
N LEU A 60 0.56 -3.66 -17.60
CA LEU A 60 -0.39 -3.00 -16.74
C LEU A 60 -1.56 -3.94 -16.49
N SER A 61 -1.80 -4.22 -15.21
CA SER A 61 -2.66 -5.31 -14.77
C SER A 61 -3.68 -4.80 -13.75
N PHE A 62 -4.91 -5.30 -13.84
CA PHE A 62 -6.01 -5.00 -12.94
C PHE A 62 -6.20 -6.14 -11.94
N THR A 63 -6.75 -7.26 -12.39
CA THR A 63 -6.92 -8.50 -11.60
C THR A 63 -5.96 -9.60 -12.03
N ARG A 64 -5.39 -9.50 -13.23
CA ARG A 64 -4.48 -10.46 -13.86
C ARG A 64 -3.65 -9.78 -14.95
N SER A 65 -2.58 -10.44 -15.40
CA SER A 65 -1.61 -9.85 -16.34
C SER A 65 -2.17 -9.48 -17.71
N ASP A 66 -3.21 -10.19 -18.18
CA ASP A 66 -3.85 -10.01 -19.47
C ASP A 66 -5.03 -9.01 -19.46
N LEU A 67 -5.35 -8.41 -18.30
CA LEU A 67 -6.41 -7.41 -18.17
C LEU A 67 -5.87 -6.15 -17.50
N PRO A 68 -5.81 -4.97 -18.16
CA PRO A 68 -6.13 -4.72 -19.57
C PRO A 68 -5.08 -5.25 -20.58
N GLY A 69 -3.95 -5.79 -20.11
CA GLY A 69 -2.94 -6.40 -20.98
C GLY A 69 -2.06 -5.39 -21.74
N ILE A 70 -1.96 -4.16 -21.24
CA ILE A 70 -1.13 -3.11 -21.85
C ILE A 70 0.33 -3.35 -21.46
N THR A 71 1.14 -3.85 -22.39
CA THR A 71 2.57 -4.10 -22.16
C THR A 71 3.35 -2.79 -22.14
N PHE A 72 4.15 -2.58 -21.09
CA PHE A 72 5.12 -1.49 -21.03
C PHE A 72 6.47 -1.93 -21.57
N THR A 73 7.29 -0.96 -21.98
CA THR A 73 8.71 -1.23 -22.17
C THR A 73 9.37 -1.42 -20.81
N TRP A 74 10.42 -2.22 -20.78
CA TRP A 74 11.19 -2.51 -19.57
C TRP A 74 11.49 -1.29 -18.68
N PRO A 75 12.04 -0.15 -19.18
CA PRO A 75 12.30 1.01 -18.33
C PRO A 75 11.01 1.63 -17.76
N LEU A 76 9.95 1.69 -18.57
CA LEU A 76 8.68 2.27 -18.17
C LEU A 76 8.00 1.42 -17.10
N PHE A 77 8.09 0.10 -17.21
CA PHE A 77 7.60 -0.84 -16.20
C PHE A 77 8.30 -0.65 -14.85
N VAL A 78 9.63 -0.53 -14.84
CA VAL A 78 10.41 -0.28 -13.61
C VAL A 78 10.00 1.04 -12.96
N ILE A 79 9.86 2.11 -13.74
CA ILE A 79 9.44 3.43 -13.21
C ILE A 79 8.01 3.36 -12.66
N TRP A 80 7.11 2.71 -13.39
CA TRP A 80 5.71 2.54 -12.98
C TRP A 80 5.59 1.78 -11.65
N THR A 81 6.22 0.61 -11.57
CA THR A 81 6.20 -0.21 -10.35
C THR A 81 6.92 0.48 -9.19
N ALA A 82 8.02 1.19 -9.45
CA ALA A 82 8.69 1.99 -8.42
C ALA A 82 7.79 3.11 -7.88
N LEU A 83 7.06 3.80 -8.76
CA LEU A 83 6.11 4.84 -8.37
C LEU A 83 4.96 4.28 -7.54
N MET A 84 4.45 3.09 -7.90
CA MET A 84 3.44 2.42 -7.09
C MET A 84 3.96 2.06 -5.71
N VAL A 85 5.09 1.35 -5.62
CA VAL A 85 5.67 0.90 -4.34
C VAL A 85 6.01 2.11 -3.45
N TRP A 86 6.66 3.12 -4.02
CA TRP A 86 6.97 4.35 -3.32
C TRP A 86 5.71 5.11 -2.90
N GLY A 87 4.72 5.23 -3.79
CA GLY A 87 3.46 5.90 -3.51
C GLY A 87 2.71 5.23 -2.36
N THR A 88 2.61 3.91 -2.36
CA THR A 88 1.99 3.13 -1.28
C THR A 88 2.76 3.25 0.03
N ALA A 89 4.10 3.19 0.01
CA ALA A 89 4.93 3.41 1.20
C ALA A 89 4.68 4.78 1.84
N ASN A 90 4.63 5.85 1.05
CA ASN A 90 4.33 7.20 1.56
C ASN A 90 2.87 7.33 1.99
N ALA A 91 1.92 6.70 1.28
CA ALA A 91 0.52 6.76 1.64
C ALA A 91 0.25 6.09 2.99
N VAL A 92 0.83 4.92 3.25
CA VAL A 92 0.76 4.25 4.55
C VAL A 92 1.42 5.11 5.64
N ASN A 93 2.57 5.73 5.36
CA ASN A 93 3.23 6.66 6.29
C ASN A 93 2.38 7.90 6.63
N ILE A 94 1.64 8.45 5.65
CA ILE A 94 0.69 9.54 5.91
C ILE A 94 -0.51 9.05 6.75
N THR A 95 -0.92 7.80 6.57
CA THR A 95 -2.06 7.19 7.28
C THR A 95 -1.73 6.87 8.74
N ASP A 96 -0.45 6.73 9.10
CA ASP A 96 0.04 6.48 10.47
C ASP A 96 -0.02 7.73 11.38
N GLY A 97 -0.96 8.64 11.10
CA GLY A 97 -1.20 9.85 11.88
C GLY A 97 -2.20 9.68 13.04
N LEU A 98 -2.91 8.54 13.09
CA LEU A 98 -3.85 8.18 14.15
C LEU A 98 -3.59 6.77 14.69
N ASP A 99 -3.86 6.58 15.98
CA ASP A 99 -3.68 5.31 16.68
C ASP A 99 -4.47 4.17 16.01
N GLY A 100 -3.78 3.12 15.58
CA GLY A 100 -4.39 1.94 14.98
C GLY A 100 -4.89 2.09 13.54
N LEU A 101 -4.87 3.30 12.94
CA LEU A 101 -5.42 3.51 11.61
C LEU A 101 -4.60 2.82 10.51
N ALA A 102 -3.28 3.01 10.50
CA ALA A 102 -2.39 2.39 9.53
C ALA A 102 -2.32 0.86 9.69
N ALA A 103 -2.15 0.37 10.93
CA ALA A 103 -2.11 -1.07 11.20
C ALA A 103 -3.43 -1.78 10.88
N GLY A 104 -4.57 -1.21 11.25
CA GLY A 104 -5.89 -1.79 10.97
C GLY A 104 -6.19 -1.85 9.48
N SER A 105 -5.97 -0.75 8.76
CA SER A 105 -6.16 -0.73 7.30
C SER A 105 -5.22 -1.66 6.54
N ALA A 106 -3.94 -1.72 6.94
CA ALA A 106 -2.96 -2.65 6.37
C ALA A 106 -3.33 -4.11 6.61
N THR A 107 -3.89 -4.44 7.78
CA THR A 107 -4.37 -5.80 8.10
C THR A 107 -5.40 -6.27 7.06
N PHE A 108 -6.38 -5.43 6.71
CA PHE A 108 -7.36 -5.75 5.67
C PHE A 108 -6.71 -5.91 4.29
N GLY A 109 -5.75 -5.05 3.95
CA GLY A 109 -5.01 -5.15 2.69
C GLY A 109 -4.23 -6.46 2.57
N PHE A 110 -3.55 -6.88 3.63
CA PHE A 110 -2.82 -8.15 3.67
C PHE A 110 -3.74 -9.37 3.65
N VAL A 111 -4.92 -9.30 4.26
CA VAL A 111 -5.95 -10.35 4.10
C VAL A 111 -6.37 -10.45 2.63
N ALA A 112 -6.55 -9.33 1.93
CA ALA A 112 -6.86 -9.34 0.50
C ALA A 112 -5.78 -10.04 -0.33
N PHE A 113 -4.50 -9.70 -0.10
CA PHE A 113 -3.39 -10.35 -0.80
C PHE A 113 -3.21 -11.82 -0.41
N THR A 114 -3.58 -12.21 0.80
CA THR A 114 -3.64 -13.63 1.20
C THR A 114 -4.64 -14.38 0.34
N VAL A 115 -5.86 -13.84 0.19
CA VAL A 115 -6.90 -14.43 -0.66
C VAL A 115 -6.45 -14.48 -2.12
N ILE A 116 -5.95 -13.37 -2.67
CA ILE A 116 -5.48 -13.27 -4.07
C ILE A 116 -4.36 -14.28 -4.34
N GLY A 117 -3.34 -14.34 -3.47
CA GLY A 117 -2.23 -15.27 -3.61
C GLY A 117 -2.68 -16.73 -3.55
N TYR A 118 -3.55 -17.08 -2.60
CA TYR A 118 -4.09 -18.43 -2.52
C TYR A 118 -4.94 -18.78 -3.74
N TRP A 119 -5.75 -17.85 -4.24
CA TRP A 119 -6.57 -18.05 -5.43
C TRP A 119 -5.72 -18.27 -6.69
N ALA A 120 -4.65 -17.47 -6.85
CA ALA A 120 -3.69 -17.62 -7.93
C ALA A 120 -2.99 -18.99 -7.88
N PHE A 121 -2.58 -19.44 -6.69
CA PHE A 121 -2.00 -20.76 -6.48
C PHE A 121 -2.94 -21.90 -6.88
N ARG A 122 -4.24 -21.78 -6.54
CA ARG A 122 -5.24 -22.80 -6.89
C ARG A 122 -5.63 -22.79 -8.37
N ASN A 123 -5.37 -21.70 -9.09
CA ASN A 123 -5.80 -21.51 -10.48
C ASN A 123 -4.62 -21.09 -11.39
N PRO A 124 -3.55 -21.89 -11.49
CA PRO A 124 -2.33 -21.50 -12.20
C PRO A 124 -2.54 -21.30 -13.71
N HIS A 125 -3.59 -21.88 -14.30
CA HIS A 125 -3.92 -21.68 -15.71
C HIS A 125 -4.30 -20.22 -16.03
N LEU A 126 -5.01 -19.56 -15.11
CA LEU A 126 -5.43 -18.18 -15.28
C LEU A 126 -4.36 -17.19 -14.78
N TYR A 127 -3.66 -17.54 -13.70
CA TYR A 127 -2.68 -16.68 -13.04
C TYR A 127 -1.23 -17.16 -13.26
N HIS A 128 -0.93 -17.71 -14.44
CA HIS A 128 0.37 -18.32 -14.78
C HIS A 128 1.56 -17.35 -14.68
N SER A 129 1.30 -16.04 -14.79
CA SER A 129 2.28 -14.97 -14.66
C SER A 129 2.62 -14.59 -13.22
N VAL A 130 1.90 -15.13 -12.23
CA VAL A 130 2.17 -14.90 -10.81
C VAL A 130 3.21 -15.90 -10.33
N ILE A 131 4.31 -15.38 -9.78
CA ILE A 131 5.46 -16.18 -9.38
C ILE A 131 5.34 -16.53 -7.89
N ASN A 132 5.41 -17.82 -7.57
CA ASN A 132 5.29 -18.36 -6.22
C ASN A 132 4.05 -17.85 -5.43
N PRO A 133 2.83 -17.98 -5.98
CA PRO A 133 1.62 -17.39 -5.40
C PRO A 133 1.30 -17.86 -3.97
N LEU A 134 1.64 -19.10 -3.62
CA LEU A 134 1.45 -19.62 -2.27
C LEU A 134 2.38 -18.94 -1.25
N ASP A 135 3.64 -18.70 -1.61
CA ASP A 135 4.60 -18.00 -0.76
C ASP A 135 4.16 -16.56 -0.52
N LEU A 136 3.61 -15.90 -1.55
CA LEU A 136 3.03 -14.56 -1.44
C LEU A 136 1.81 -14.55 -0.51
N ALA A 137 0.97 -15.59 -0.56
CA ALA A 137 -0.18 -15.72 0.33
C ALA A 137 0.25 -15.90 1.80
N VAL A 138 1.24 -16.78 2.06
CA VAL A 138 1.79 -17.00 3.40
C VAL A 138 2.46 -15.75 3.94
N LEU A 139 3.25 -15.05 3.11
CA LEU A 139 3.86 -13.77 3.47
C LEU A 139 2.81 -12.74 3.86
N SER A 140 1.76 -12.61 3.03
CA SER A 140 0.66 -11.68 3.29
C SER A 140 -0.07 -12.03 4.59
N ALA A 141 -0.36 -13.30 4.84
CA ALA A 141 -1.00 -13.75 6.07
C ALA A 141 -0.14 -13.45 7.30
N ALA A 142 1.18 -13.67 7.22
CA ALA A 142 2.12 -13.36 8.29
C ALA A 142 2.18 -11.85 8.58
N LEU A 143 2.22 -11.00 7.55
CA LEU A 143 2.20 -9.54 7.71
C LEU A 143 0.87 -9.03 8.25
N GLY A 144 -0.26 -9.60 7.81
CA GLY A 144 -1.58 -9.32 8.35
C GLY A 144 -1.70 -9.70 9.83
N GLY A 145 -1.21 -10.89 10.20
CA GLY A 145 -1.13 -11.33 11.59
C GLY A 145 -0.23 -10.45 12.46
N ALA A 146 0.91 -10.01 11.92
CA ALA A 146 1.80 -9.06 12.61
C ALA A 146 1.13 -7.70 12.83
N CYS A 147 0.42 -7.16 11.83
CA CYS A 147 -0.34 -5.93 11.97
C CYS A 147 -1.47 -6.06 13.00
N GLY A 148 -2.20 -7.17 13.01
CA GLY A 148 -3.22 -7.47 14.01
C GLY A 148 -2.65 -7.61 15.43
N GLY A 149 -1.50 -8.27 15.58
CA GLY A 149 -0.79 -8.38 16.86
C GLY A 149 -0.24 -7.05 17.36
N PHE A 150 0.29 -6.21 16.46
CA PHE A 150 0.71 -4.85 16.77
C PHE A 150 -0.48 -3.97 17.19
N LEU A 151 -1.62 -4.11 16.52
CA LEU A 151 -2.84 -3.36 16.79
C LEU A 151 -3.37 -3.57 18.21
N TRP A 152 -3.13 -4.74 18.82
CA TRP A 152 -3.44 -4.98 20.24
C TRP A 152 -2.83 -3.94 21.18
N TRP A 153 -1.65 -3.41 20.83
CA TRP A 153 -0.92 -2.43 21.61
C TRP A 153 -1.03 -1.00 21.06
N ASN A 154 -1.43 -0.86 19.80
CA ASN A 154 -1.51 0.42 19.10
C ASN A 154 -2.94 0.95 18.94
N ALA A 155 -3.98 0.15 19.21
CA ALA A 155 -5.35 0.65 19.25
C ALA A 155 -5.53 1.71 20.34
N ALA A 156 -6.31 2.75 20.05
CA ALA A 156 -6.48 3.90 20.92
C ALA A 156 -7.00 3.52 22.33
N PRO A 157 -6.37 4.01 23.42
CA PRO A 157 -5.14 4.82 23.45
C PRO A 157 -3.86 3.97 23.24
N ALA A 158 -3.00 4.37 22.28
CA ALA A 158 -1.80 3.59 21.92
C ALA A 158 -0.75 3.53 23.04
N ARG A 159 -0.13 2.36 23.18
CA ARG A 159 1.02 2.12 24.07
C ARG A 159 2.34 2.10 23.32
N ILE A 160 2.30 1.72 22.05
CA ILE A 160 3.45 1.73 21.13
C ILE A 160 3.02 2.37 19.81
N PHE A 161 3.94 3.10 19.19
CA PHE A 161 3.74 3.74 17.90
C PHE A 161 4.46 2.97 16.79
N MET A 162 3.93 3.02 15.58
CA MET A 162 4.46 2.28 14.44
C MET A 162 5.74 2.94 13.90
N GLY A 163 5.71 4.27 13.78
CA GLY A 163 6.82 5.05 13.26
C GLY A 163 7.03 4.82 11.76
N ASP A 164 8.03 5.50 11.21
CA ASP A 164 8.40 5.38 9.81
C ASP A 164 8.95 3.97 9.49
N VAL A 165 9.50 3.27 10.49
CA VAL A 165 9.96 1.88 10.36
C VAL A 165 8.84 0.99 9.85
N GLY A 166 7.73 0.94 10.60
CA GLY A 166 6.61 0.08 10.29
C GLY A 166 5.88 0.58 9.05
N ALA A 167 5.62 1.88 8.97
CA ALA A 167 4.79 2.42 7.90
C ALA A 167 5.44 2.30 6.50
N LEU A 168 6.74 2.61 6.37
CA LEU A 168 7.45 2.41 5.11
C LEU A 168 7.59 0.93 4.77
N GLY A 169 7.84 0.06 5.75
CA GLY A 169 7.92 -1.38 5.53
C GLY A 169 6.60 -1.98 5.04
N ILE A 170 5.49 -1.66 5.72
CA ILE A 170 4.14 -2.14 5.38
C ILE A 170 3.72 -1.66 3.99
N GLY A 171 3.85 -0.36 3.69
CA GLY A 171 3.44 0.14 2.39
C GLY A 171 4.32 -0.38 1.25
N THR A 172 5.61 -0.62 1.50
CA THR A 172 6.50 -1.31 0.55
C THR A 172 6.03 -2.74 0.28
N ALA A 173 5.65 -3.49 1.31
CA ALA A 173 5.13 -4.84 1.17
C ALA A 173 3.84 -4.87 0.35
N LEU A 174 2.86 -4.01 0.67
CA LEU A 174 1.60 -3.91 -0.07
C LEU A 174 1.82 -3.56 -1.56
N GLY A 175 2.70 -2.60 -1.83
CA GLY A 175 3.06 -2.22 -3.19
C GLY A 175 3.71 -3.37 -3.97
N LEU A 176 4.67 -4.06 -3.37
CA LEU A 176 5.36 -5.18 -4.02
C LEU A 176 4.47 -6.40 -4.20
N LEU A 177 3.58 -6.69 -3.24
CA LEU A 177 2.58 -7.74 -3.39
C LEU A 177 1.75 -7.48 -4.64
N ALA A 178 1.23 -6.25 -4.83
CA ALA A 178 0.48 -5.89 -6.02
C ALA A 178 1.26 -6.06 -7.33
N VAL A 179 2.56 -5.73 -7.33
CA VAL A 179 3.43 -5.95 -8.48
C VAL A 179 3.56 -7.43 -8.79
N THR A 180 3.87 -8.25 -7.78
CA THR A 180 4.09 -9.68 -7.95
C THR A 180 2.81 -10.49 -8.24
N THR A 181 1.64 -10.00 -7.81
CA THR A 181 0.34 -10.63 -8.09
C THR A 181 -0.32 -10.12 -9.37
N ASN A 182 0.31 -9.22 -10.12
CA ASN A 182 -0.28 -8.57 -11.30
C ASN A 182 -1.62 -7.88 -10.98
N THR A 183 -1.69 -7.18 -9.84
CA THR A 183 -2.89 -6.46 -9.39
C THR A 183 -2.65 -4.97 -9.23
N HIS A 184 -1.94 -4.37 -10.20
CA HIS A 184 -1.45 -2.99 -10.12
C HIS A 184 -2.57 -1.97 -9.91
N LEU A 185 -3.60 -2.04 -10.75
CA LEU A 185 -4.73 -1.10 -10.75
C LEU A 185 -5.79 -1.47 -9.68
N LEU A 186 -5.70 -2.65 -9.07
CA LEU A 186 -6.54 -3.03 -7.94
C LEU A 186 -5.97 -2.51 -6.60
N LEU A 187 -4.65 -2.30 -6.53
CA LEU A 187 -3.97 -1.80 -5.33
C LEU A 187 -4.57 -0.49 -4.76
N PRO A 188 -4.91 0.54 -5.56
CA PRO A 188 -5.56 1.74 -5.03
C PRO A 188 -6.92 1.46 -4.38
N ILE A 189 -7.62 0.41 -4.78
CA ILE A 189 -8.88 -0.02 -4.16
C ILE A 189 -8.57 -0.79 -2.88
N ILE A 190 -7.60 -1.70 -2.88
CA ILE A 190 -7.17 -2.43 -1.67
C ILE A 190 -6.69 -1.46 -0.58
N CYS A 191 -5.90 -0.45 -0.94
CA CYS A 191 -5.38 0.59 -0.06
C CYS A 191 -6.24 1.86 -0.07
N GLY A 192 -7.55 1.73 -0.31
CA GLY A 192 -8.45 2.87 -0.55
C GLY A 192 -8.38 3.97 0.51
N ILE A 193 -8.31 3.60 1.79
CA ILE A 193 -8.18 4.60 2.86
C ILE A 193 -6.84 5.33 2.81
N ASN A 194 -5.73 4.62 2.55
CA ASN A 194 -4.42 5.25 2.39
C ASN A 194 -4.39 6.19 1.17
N VAL A 195 -5.12 5.83 0.10
CA VAL A 195 -5.29 6.68 -1.09
C VAL A 195 -6.09 7.94 -0.75
N PHE A 196 -7.18 7.84 0.03
CA PHE A 196 -7.92 9.01 0.47
C PHE A 196 -7.10 9.93 1.38
N GLU A 197 -6.34 9.33 2.30
CA GLU A 197 -5.42 10.04 3.20
C GLU A 197 -4.35 10.81 2.42
N ALA A 198 -3.54 10.12 1.61
CA ALA A 198 -2.50 10.75 0.80
C ALA A 198 -3.07 11.70 -0.26
N GLY A 199 -4.18 11.33 -0.89
CA GLY A 199 -4.88 12.12 -1.89
C GLY A 199 -5.41 13.42 -1.30
N SER A 200 -5.94 13.41 -0.08
CA SER A 200 -6.40 14.62 0.61
C SER A 200 -5.27 15.64 0.80
N VAL A 201 -4.06 15.17 1.14
CA VAL A 201 -2.87 16.03 1.26
C VAL A 201 -2.49 16.61 -0.11
N ALA A 202 -2.48 15.78 -1.16
CA ALA A 202 -2.14 16.22 -2.52
C ALA A 202 -3.13 17.28 -3.04
N VAL A 203 -4.44 17.04 -2.89
CA VAL A 203 -5.50 17.96 -3.30
C VAL A 203 -5.43 19.26 -2.49
N GLN A 204 -5.31 19.17 -1.15
CA GLN A 204 -5.17 20.33 -0.28
C GLN A 204 -3.97 21.19 -0.69
N MET A 205 -2.82 20.58 -0.94
CA MET A 205 -1.60 21.29 -1.35
C MET A 205 -1.76 21.91 -2.75
N GLY A 206 -2.45 21.24 -3.67
CA GLY A 206 -2.78 21.76 -5.00
C GLY A 206 -3.64 23.02 -4.92
N VAL A 207 -4.75 22.98 -4.17
CA VAL A 207 -5.65 24.12 -3.96
C VAL A 207 -4.94 25.27 -3.24
N PHE A 208 -4.15 24.96 -2.21
CA PHE A 208 -3.40 25.97 -1.47
C PHE A 208 -2.38 26.68 -2.37
N LYS A 209 -1.65 25.96 -3.23
CA LYS A 209 -0.72 26.58 -4.19
C LYS A 209 -1.45 27.37 -5.27
N ALA A 210 -2.50 26.82 -5.87
CA ALA A 210 -3.27 27.47 -6.94
C ALA A 210 -3.96 28.77 -6.46
N SER A 211 -4.34 28.85 -5.19
CA SER A 211 -4.94 30.06 -4.60
C SER A 211 -3.94 31.11 -4.13
N GLY A 212 -2.64 30.94 -4.42
CA GLY A 212 -1.59 31.83 -3.92
C GLY A 212 -1.39 31.72 -2.41
N ARG A 213 -1.60 30.53 -1.84
CA ARG A 213 -1.47 30.21 -0.41
C ARG A 213 -2.48 30.91 0.50
N LYS A 214 -3.70 31.17 -0.02
CA LYS A 214 -4.76 31.88 0.71
C LYS A 214 -5.94 31.00 1.09
N LYS A 215 -6.25 29.97 0.29
CA LYS A 215 -7.43 29.12 0.50
C LYS A 215 -7.01 27.69 0.80
N ARG A 216 -7.69 27.09 1.78
CA ARG A 216 -7.59 25.66 2.13
C ARG A 216 -8.93 25.01 1.80
N LEU A 217 -8.92 23.80 1.24
CA LEU A 217 -10.13 23.03 0.93
C LEU A 217 -10.66 22.34 2.19
N LEU A 218 -9.78 21.64 2.89
CA LEU A 218 -10.04 21.00 4.18
C LEU A 218 -9.54 21.88 5.32
N LEU A 219 -10.14 21.73 6.52
CA LEU A 219 -9.67 22.43 7.73
C LEU A 219 -8.20 22.07 8.03
N ASN A 220 -7.87 20.78 7.93
CA ASN A 220 -6.52 20.26 7.99
C ASN A 220 -6.37 19.07 7.02
N SER A 221 -5.12 18.72 6.69
CA SER A 221 -4.78 17.52 5.93
C SER A 221 -3.68 16.76 6.66
N PRO A 222 -3.73 15.42 6.78
CA PRO A 222 -4.64 14.51 6.06
C PRO A 222 -6.10 14.52 6.52
N ILE A 223 -6.98 13.80 5.81
CA ILE A 223 -8.44 13.92 5.97
C ILE A 223 -8.93 13.48 7.36
N HIS A 224 -8.25 12.58 8.05
CA HIS A 224 -8.61 12.25 9.43
C HIS A 224 -8.57 13.47 10.37
N HIS A 225 -7.55 14.34 10.27
CA HIS A 225 -7.48 15.57 11.07
C HIS A 225 -8.57 16.57 10.72
N HIS A 226 -9.09 16.54 9.50
CA HIS A 226 -10.25 17.35 9.14
C HIS A 226 -11.47 16.94 9.96
N PHE A 227 -11.72 15.64 10.13
CA PHE A 227 -12.84 15.15 10.94
C PHE A 227 -12.65 15.38 12.44
N GLU A 228 -11.42 15.26 12.96
CA GLU A 228 -11.14 15.63 14.35
C GLU A 228 -11.46 17.11 14.63
N GLN A 229 -11.11 18.00 13.72
CA GLN A 229 -11.42 19.43 13.83
C GLN A 229 -12.90 19.76 13.65
N LEU A 230 -13.68 18.86 13.04
CA LEU A 230 -15.14 18.93 13.02
C LEU A 230 -15.77 18.41 14.34
N GLY A 231 -14.95 18.00 15.32
CA GLY A 231 -15.39 17.56 16.64
C GLY A 231 -15.63 16.05 16.74
N TRP A 232 -15.18 15.23 15.78
CA TRP A 232 -15.28 13.78 15.91
C TRP A 232 -14.22 13.27 16.90
N PRO A 233 -14.59 12.40 17.86
CA PRO A 233 -13.61 11.70 18.68
C PRO A 233 -12.68 10.85 17.81
N GLU A 234 -11.40 10.78 18.17
CA GLU A 234 -10.38 10.01 17.44
C GLU A 234 -10.83 8.56 17.17
N THR A 235 -11.36 7.88 18.20
CA THR A 235 -11.90 6.52 18.10
C THR A 235 -13.04 6.40 17.08
N THR A 236 -13.86 7.44 16.93
CA THR A 236 -14.94 7.48 15.93
C THR A 236 -14.37 7.59 14.52
N VAL A 237 -13.33 8.40 14.32
CA VAL A 237 -12.63 8.51 13.03
C VAL A 237 -12.00 7.17 12.67
N ILE A 238 -11.26 6.55 13.59
CA ILE A 238 -10.58 5.27 13.39
C ILE A 238 -11.57 4.17 12.97
N ILE A 239 -12.64 3.95 13.75
CA ILE A 239 -13.62 2.89 13.48
C ILE A 239 -14.31 3.12 12.13
N ARG A 240 -14.71 4.35 11.82
CA ARG A 240 -15.35 4.68 10.54
C ARG A 240 -14.40 4.44 9.36
N PHE A 241 -13.14 4.79 9.53
CA PHE A 241 -12.14 4.62 8.48
C PHE A 241 -11.78 3.15 8.28
N TRP A 242 -11.84 2.33 9.33
CA TRP A 242 -11.75 0.87 9.20
C TRP A 242 -12.93 0.28 8.47
N ILE A 243 -14.16 0.75 8.73
CA ILE A 243 -15.35 0.33 7.96
C ILE A 243 -15.16 0.66 6.47
N ILE A 244 -14.69 1.88 6.15
CA ILE A 244 -14.40 2.28 4.78
C ILE A 244 -13.30 1.38 4.18
N SER A 245 -12.21 1.13 4.91
CA SER A 245 -11.13 0.25 4.48
C SER A 245 -11.61 -1.16 4.20
N ALA A 246 -12.48 -1.71 5.05
CA ALA A 246 -13.08 -3.03 4.87
C ALA A 246 -13.99 -3.09 3.65
N ILE A 247 -14.80 -2.05 3.40
CA ILE A 247 -15.64 -1.92 2.19
C ILE A 247 -14.76 -1.87 0.93
N CYS A 248 -13.70 -1.06 0.95
CA CYS A 248 -12.75 -0.96 -0.15
C CYS A 248 -12.10 -2.33 -0.47
N VAL A 249 -11.61 -3.03 0.56
CA VAL A 249 -11.03 -4.38 0.39
C VAL A 249 -12.05 -5.40 -0.08
N ALA A 250 -13.26 -5.41 0.50
CA ALA A 250 -14.33 -6.31 0.08
C ALA A 250 -14.71 -6.06 -1.39
N THR A 251 -14.74 -4.79 -1.81
CA THR A 251 -14.99 -4.41 -3.21
C THR A 251 -13.88 -4.89 -4.12
N ALA A 252 -12.61 -4.73 -3.73
CA ALA A 252 -11.47 -5.23 -4.51
C ALA A 252 -11.50 -6.76 -4.68
N ILE A 253 -11.77 -7.50 -3.61
CA ILE A 253 -11.92 -8.97 -3.67
C ILE A 253 -13.13 -9.35 -4.53
N ALA A 254 -14.27 -8.66 -4.39
CA ALA A 254 -15.46 -8.93 -5.19
C ALA A 254 -15.19 -8.74 -6.69
N ILE A 255 -14.50 -7.65 -7.06
CA ILE A 255 -14.05 -7.40 -8.45
C ILE A 255 -13.14 -8.55 -8.93
N PHE A 256 -12.16 -8.95 -8.12
CA PHE A 256 -11.24 -10.03 -8.46
C PHE A 256 -11.96 -11.38 -8.66
N ILE A 257 -12.89 -11.74 -7.78
CA ILE A 257 -13.66 -12.99 -7.86
C ILE A 257 -14.68 -12.96 -9.00
N ALA A 258 -15.33 -11.81 -9.25
CA ALA A 258 -16.25 -11.67 -10.38
C ALA A 258 -15.53 -11.94 -11.71
N ASP A 259 -14.39 -11.29 -11.90
CA ASP A 259 -13.54 -11.47 -13.08
C ASP A 259 -13.06 -12.94 -13.24
N PHE A 260 -12.65 -13.58 -12.15
CA PHE A 260 -12.34 -15.01 -12.15
C PHE A 260 -13.51 -15.88 -12.61
N THR A 261 -14.71 -15.60 -12.08
CA THR A 261 -15.93 -16.37 -12.38
C THR A 261 -16.31 -16.25 -13.84
N ASP A 262 -16.21 -15.05 -14.42
CA ASP A 262 -16.45 -14.81 -15.84
C ASP A 262 -15.47 -15.60 -16.72
N MET A 263 -14.19 -15.61 -16.37
CA MET A 263 -13.18 -16.39 -17.09
C MET A 263 -13.43 -17.91 -17.02
N GLN A 264 -13.90 -18.42 -15.87
CA GLN A 264 -14.29 -19.82 -15.77
C GLN A 264 -15.50 -20.16 -16.64
N ASN A 265 -16.49 -19.28 -16.72
CA ASN A 265 -17.66 -19.45 -17.58
C ASN A 265 -17.27 -19.48 -19.05
N LEU A 266 -16.40 -18.56 -19.48
CA LEU A 266 -15.86 -18.53 -20.84
C LEU A 266 -15.07 -19.80 -21.18
N ALA A 267 -14.28 -20.32 -20.24
CA ALA A 267 -13.52 -21.56 -20.43
C ALA A 267 -14.44 -22.79 -20.57
N ARG A 268 -15.60 -22.80 -19.91
CA ARG A 268 -16.61 -23.87 -20.05
C ARG A 268 -17.33 -23.81 -21.39
N LEU A 269 -17.67 -22.62 -21.88
CA LEU A 269 -18.35 -22.43 -23.17
C LEU A 269 -17.47 -22.80 -24.38
N ARG A 270 -16.14 -22.82 -24.23
CA ARG A 270 -15.18 -23.19 -25.28
C ARG A 270 -14.88 -24.70 -25.35
N ARG A 271 -15.43 -25.51 -24.44
CA ARG A 271 -15.33 -26.98 -24.43
C ARG A 271 -16.58 -27.60 -25.03
#